data_AF-A0A4Y6UQ90-F1
#
_entry.id   AF-A0A4Y6UQ90-F1
#
_cell.length_a   1.000
_cell.length_b   1.000
_cell.length_c   1.000
_cell.angle_alpha   90.00
_cell.angle_beta   90.00
_cell.angle_gamma   90.00
#
_symmetry.space_group_name_H-M   'P 1'
#
loop_
_entity.id
_entity.type
_entity.pdbx_description
1 polymer ?
#
loop_
_entity_poly.entity_id
_entity_poly.type
_entity_poly.pdbx_seq_one_letter_code
_entity_poly.pdbx_strand_id
1 'polypeptide(L)'
;MHVPKQQTSFYQEDKQFLSRSYTSKEEFIREYKKLYRRKAKAEELYLLVLTELEEAISDGNVDSLKKLSNFIDYISDAEDQVTLRDYYDNANNPVKSTNLVILACKHNKVKILEYLLGNNSKILSNLSVGIRETTILPDDEDETCHNAFYYAIRSGNVELLDTLINKWPGNYFAVHFRELDEILSRSYEELKLKNVFLSEEIEIFVENKLINLRFFSSASGQDQNVKSYLNNIRERIELVLQNISLLKAEYSNTEKVDEKFLFIAKFIAQNIHILKRQLKSTYNRLPWEEMEFCLISFVSSHIKRQEMNLFYNATLNKSKILNHLENFAKKLKEEKDIIEGVDIGKFADLPKLKRERVVAEIVRNYPQFGELYSDYQQIRDIHSLEKISDYIKLALSADPKQREGQLIITRVLQVIGEYLKNALESPKLSSTTSELLLLSLPRNTREVIIDLRNSLSHAYSLSKNLS
;
A
#
# COMPACT_ATOMS: atom_id res chain seq x y z
N MET A 1 3.88 -37.64 -22.88
CA MET A 1 4.89 -38.14 -21.93
C MET A 1 4.26 -39.30 -21.15
N HIS A 2 4.81 -40.50 -21.27
CA HIS A 2 4.31 -41.69 -20.58
C HIS A 2 4.84 -41.67 -19.13
N VAL A 3 3.97 -41.41 -18.16
CA VAL A 3 4.29 -41.68 -16.74
C VAL A 3 4.25 -43.21 -16.56
N PRO A 4 5.31 -43.88 -16.08
CA PRO A 4 5.35 -45.33 -15.94
C PRO A 4 4.31 -45.82 -14.92
N LYS A 5 3.61 -46.92 -15.24
CA LYS A 5 2.51 -47.50 -14.42
C LYS A 5 2.84 -47.72 -12.94
N GLN A 6 4.11 -47.94 -12.59
CA GLN A 6 4.56 -48.10 -11.21
C GLN A 6 4.49 -46.78 -10.41
N GLN A 7 4.89 -45.64 -10.99
CA GLN A 7 4.78 -44.32 -10.36
C GLN A 7 3.31 -43.95 -10.10
N THR A 8 2.40 -44.30 -11.01
CA THR A 8 0.97 -44.08 -10.83
C THR A 8 0.39 -44.91 -9.69
N SER A 9 0.93 -46.12 -9.43
CA SER A 9 0.45 -46.99 -8.35
C SER A 9 0.92 -46.54 -6.95
N PHE A 10 2.16 -46.05 -6.83
CA PHE A 10 2.67 -45.52 -5.56
C PHE A 10 1.95 -44.23 -5.16
N TYR A 11 1.74 -43.33 -6.13
CA TYR A 11 0.98 -42.10 -5.91
C TYR A 11 -0.46 -42.36 -5.41
N GLN A 12 -1.14 -43.38 -5.93
CA GLN A 12 -2.46 -43.78 -5.46
C GLN A 12 -2.44 -44.38 -4.04
N GLU A 13 -1.43 -45.18 -3.71
CA GLU A 13 -1.23 -45.73 -2.36
C GLU A 13 -1.00 -44.62 -1.34
N ASP A 14 -0.17 -43.63 -1.68
CA ASP A 14 0.14 -42.49 -0.82
C ASP A 14 -1.06 -41.55 -0.62
N LYS A 15 -1.81 -41.26 -1.69
CA LYS A 15 -3.10 -40.53 -1.56
C LYS A 15 -4.08 -41.28 -0.68
N GLN A 16 -4.15 -42.60 -0.82
CA GLN A 16 -5.01 -43.40 0.04
C GLN A 16 -4.53 -43.34 1.50
N PHE A 17 -3.23 -43.38 1.76
CA PHE A 17 -2.67 -43.24 3.11
C PHE A 17 -3.02 -41.89 3.74
N LEU A 18 -2.90 -40.78 3.00
CA LEU A 18 -3.25 -39.43 3.48
C LEU A 18 -4.76 -39.21 3.64
N SER A 19 -5.58 -39.90 2.85
CA SER A 19 -7.04 -39.82 2.96
C SER A 19 -7.60 -40.46 4.23
N ARG A 20 -6.88 -41.43 4.84
CA ARG A 20 -7.32 -42.13 6.05
C ARG A 20 -7.51 -41.19 7.23
N SER A 21 -8.42 -41.57 8.12
CA SER A 21 -8.59 -40.96 9.43
C SER A 21 -7.85 -41.80 10.45
N TYR A 22 -6.83 -41.20 11.07
CA TYR A 22 -6.07 -41.82 12.14
C TYR A 22 -6.67 -41.42 13.49
N THR A 23 -6.89 -42.38 14.38
CA THR A 23 -7.49 -42.17 15.69
C THR A 23 -6.50 -41.57 16.69
N SER A 24 -5.20 -41.76 16.47
CA SER A 24 -4.13 -41.15 17.28
C SER A 24 -2.83 -40.95 16.49
N LYS A 25 -1.93 -40.15 17.06
CA LYS A 25 -0.56 -39.94 16.57
C LYS A 25 0.24 -41.25 16.53
N GLU A 26 0.11 -42.09 17.54
CA GLU A 26 0.80 -43.38 17.66
C GLU A 26 0.33 -44.37 16.58
N GLU A 27 -0.96 -44.34 16.24
CA GLU A 27 -1.49 -45.13 15.12
C GLU A 27 -0.87 -44.70 13.79
N PHE A 28 -0.82 -43.38 13.53
CA PHE A 28 -0.18 -42.85 12.33
C PHE A 28 1.28 -43.28 12.23
N ILE A 29 2.07 -43.08 13.29
CA ILE A 29 3.51 -43.40 13.31
C ILE A 29 3.74 -44.90 13.09
N ARG A 30 2.89 -45.77 13.67
CA ARG A 30 3.00 -47.22 13.51
C ARG A 30 2.76 -47.64 12.06
N GLU A 31 1.71 -47.14 11.42
CA GLU A 31 1.42 -47.47 10.02
C GLU A 31 2.44 -46.84 9.06
N TYR A 32 2.89 -45.61 9.36
CA TYR A 32 3.97 -44.95 8.64
C TYR A 32 5.25 -45.79 8.64
N LYS A 33 5.75 -46.20 9.82
CA LYS A 33 6.95 -47.06 9.95
C LYS A 33 6.78 -48.45 9.34
N LYS A 34 5.55 -48.92 9.15
CA LYS A 34 5.25 -50.19 8.49
C LYS A 34 5.36 -50.09 6.97
N LEU A 35 4.78 -49.04 6.39
CA LEU A 35 4.65 -48.87 4.93
C LEU A 35 5.85 -48.15 4.30
N TYR A 36 6.47 -47.23 5.04
CA TYR A 36 7.49 -46.30 4.55
C TYR A 36 8.89 -46.59 5.12
N ARG A 37 9.25 -47.87 5.27
CA ARG A 37 10.59 -48.28 5.78
C ARG A 37 11.75 -47.87 4.88
N ARG A 38 11.49 -47.68 3.58
CA ARG A 38 12.51 -47.26 2.62
C ARG A 38 12.52 -45.74 2.56
N LYS A 39 13.68 -45.14 2.78
CA LYS A 39 13.91 -43.69 2.72
C LYS A 39 13.26 -43.04 1.48
N ALA A 40 13.49 -43.60 0.29
CA ALA A 40 12.91 -43.07 -0.96
C ALA A 40 11.36 -43.04 -0.96
N LYS A 41 10.70 -44.03 -0.36
CA LYS A 41 9.22 -44.07 -0.30
C LYS A 41 8.70 -43.07 0.75
N ALA A 42 9.39 -42.95 1.89
CA ALA A 42 9.09 -41.95 2.92
C ALA A 42 9.24 -40.52 2.38
N GLU A 43 10.31 -40.29 1.60
CA GLU A 43 10.56 -39.03 0.89
C GLU A 43 9.44 -38.69 -0.12
N GLU A 44 9.00 -39.65 -0.93
CA GLU A 44 7.88 -39.48 -1.87
C GLU A 44 6.59 -39.07 -1.15
N LEU A 45 6.25 -39.74 -0.03
CA LEU A 45 5.08 -39.36 0.78
C LEU A 45 5.25 -37.96 1.37
N TYR A 46 6.43 -37.63 1.89
CA TYR A 46 6.71 -36.31 2.47
C TYR A 46 6.53 -35.19 1.43
N LEU A 47 7.06 -35.37 0.22
CA LEU A 47 6.88 -34.44 -0.89
C LEU A 47 5.41 -34.33 -1.31
N LEU A 48 4.66 -35.43 -1.30
CA LEU A 48 3.22 -35.39 -1.56
C LEU A 48 2.48 -34.59 -0.49
N VAL A 49 2.83 -34.74 0.79
CA VAL A 49 2.24 -33.94 1.88
C VAL A 49 2.51 -32.46 1.67
N LEU A 50 3.74 -32.07 1.27
CA LEU A 50 4.08 -30.67 0.99
C LEU A 50 3.34 -30.13 -0.25
N THR A 51 3.11 -30.96 -1.27
CA THR A 51 2.34 -30.59 -2.46
C THR A 51 0.87 -30.35 -2.11
N GLU A 52 0.24 -31.27 -1.39
CA GLU A 52 -1.15 -31.11 -0.93
C GLU A 52 -1.29 -29.95 0.07
N LEU A 53 -0.21 -29.61 0.80
CA LEU A 53 -0.18 -28.46 1.70
C LEU A 53 -0.21 -27.14 0.92
N GLU A 54 0.60 -27.03 -0.13
CA GLU A 54 0.57 -25.88 -1.05
C GLU A 54 -0.80 -25.73 -1.71
N GLU A 55 -1.38 -26.83 -2.23
CA GLU A 55 -2.72 -26.84 -2.81
C GLU A 55 -3.78 -26.39 -1.79
N ALA A 56 -3.74 -26.91 -0.56
CA ALA A 56 -4.67 -26.50 0.49
C ALA A 56 -4.59 -25.00 0.82
N ILE A 57 -3.39 -24.43 0.79
CA ILE A 57 -3.19 -22.97 0.96
C ILE A 57 -3.78 -22.23 -0.23
N SER A 58 -3.43 -22.61 -1.46
CA SER A 58 -3.94 -21.98 -2.69
C SER A 58 -5.46 -22.00 -2.79
N ASP A 59 -6.10 -23.09 -2.34
CA ASP A 59 -7.56 -23.22 -2.31
C ASP A 59 -8.19 -22.48 -1.12
N GLY A 60 -7.45 -22.25 -0.04
CA GLY A 60 -7.97 -21.68 1.20
C GLY A 60 -8.67 -22.72 2.09
N ASN A 61 -8.32 -24.00 1.94
CA ASN A 61 -8.91 -25.10 2.70
C ASN A 61 -8.20 -25.27 4.06
N VAL A 62 -8.73 -24.59 5.08
CA VAL A 62 -8.18 -24.59 6.45
C VAL A 62 -8.20 -25.99 7.09
N ASP A 63 -9.20 -26.82 6.78
CA ASP A 63 -9.32 -28.15 7.39
C ASP A 63 -8.30 -29.13 6.81
N SER A 64 -8.08 -29.10 5.49
CA SER A 64 -6.99 -29.84 4.85
C SER A 64 -5.63 -29.37 5.37
N LEU A 65 -5.42 -28.06 5.48
CA LEU A 65 -4.19 -27.50 6.04
C LEU A 65 -3.91 -28.01 7.46
N LYS A 66 -4.92 -28.01 8.35
CA LYS A 66 -4.79 -28.56 9.71
C LYS A 66 -4.42 -30.04 9.71
N LYS A 67 -5.09 -30.83 8.86
CA LYS A 67 -4.82 -32.28 8.74
C LYS A 67 -3.38 -32.53 8.28
N LEU A 68 -2.93 -31.85 7.24
CA LEU A 68 -1.58 -31.98 6.68
C LEU A 68 -0.52 -31.46 7.64
N SER A 69 -0.80 -30.37 8.37
CA SER A 69 0.07 -29.87 9.45
C SER A 69 0.29 -30.92 10.53
N ASN A 70 -0.75 -31.65 10.93
CA ASN A 70 -0.62 -32.73 11.91
C ASN A 70 0.21 -33.89 11.36
N PHE A 71 0.07 -34.23 10.07
CA PHE A 71 0.90 -35.26 9.46
C PHE A 71 2.37 -34.88 9.40
N ILE A 72 2.69 -33.61 9.11
CA ILE A 72 4.07 -33.12 9.18
C ILE A 72 4.62 -33.25 10.61
N ASP A 73 3.86 -32.85 11.63
CA ASP A 73 4.24 -33.06 13.04
C ASP A 73 4.55 -34.54 13.33
N TYR A 74 3.67 -35.45 12.92
CA TYR A 74 3.82 -36.88 13.19
C TYR A 74 5.02 -37.50 12.45
N ILE A 75 5.29 -37.06 11.22
CA ILE A 75 6.48 -37.47 10.47
C ILE A 75 7.75 -36.92 11.14
N SER A 76 7.71 -35.67 11.60
CA SER A 76 8.84 -35.06 12.32
C SER A 76 9.21 -35.78 13.62
N ASP A 77 8.27 -36.46 14.29
CA ASP A 77 8.59 -37.31 15.44
C ASP A 77 9.01 -38.74 15.06
N ALA A 78 8.69 -39.18 13.85
CA ALA A 78 9.01 -40.52 13.38
C ALA A 78 10.43 -40.63 12.81
N GLU A 79 10.93 -39.55 12.21
CA GLU A 79 12.20 -39.45 11.50
C GLU A 79 13.22 -38.59 12.25
N ASP A 80 14.51 -38.82 12.01
CA ASP A 80 15.57 -37.96 12.55
C ASP A 80 15.74 -36.67 11.72
N GLN A 81 16.36 -35.64 12.33
CA GLN A 81 16.53 -34.33 11.70
C GLN A 81 17.35 -34.35 10.41
N VAL A 82 18.35 -35.23 10.29
CA VAL A 82 19.17 -35.33 9.07
C VAL A 82 18.32 -35.86 7.93
N THR A 83 17.52 -36.89 8.20
CA THR A 83 16.59 -37.46 7.23
C THR A 83 15.52 -36.46 6.78
N LEU A 84 14.94 -35.68 7.71
CA LEU A 84 13.96 -34.64 7.36
C LEU A 84 14.56 -33.51 6.53
N ARG A 85 15.80 -33.11 6.82
CA ARG A 85 16.55 -32.12 6.03
C ARG A 85 16.77 -32.62 4.61
N ASP A 86 17.18 -33.86 4.44
CA ASP A 86 17.34 -34.48 3.12
C ASP A 86 16.03 -34.48 2.32
N TYR A 87 14.91 -34.84 2.95
CA TYR A 87 13.59 -34.83 2.28
C TYR A 87 13.19 -33.42 1.83
N TYR A 88 13.43 -32.44 2.67
CA TYR A 88 13.07 -31.05 2.39
C TYR A 88 13.98 -30.40 1.34
N ASP A 89 15.27 -30.74 1.32
CA ASP A 89 16.23 -30.21 0.35
C ASP A 89 16.09 -30.82 -1.06
N ASN A 90 15.19 -31.78 -1.23
CA ASN A 90 14.84 -32.33 -2.53
C ASN A 90 14.43 -31.22 -3.53
N ALA A 91 14.90 -31.32 -4.77
CA ALA A 91 14.63 -30.33 -5.81
C ALA A 91 13.15 -30.21 -6.19
N ASN A 92 12.35 -31.25 -5.94
CA ASN A 92 10.91 -31.28 -6.22
C ASN A 92 10.06 -30.78 -5.04
N ASN A 93 10.67 -30.30 -3.96
CA ASN A 93 9.91 -29.74 -2.84
C ASN A 93 9.23 -28.42 -3.28
N PRO A 94 7.88 -28.36 -3.29
CA PRO A 94 7.13 -27.19 -3.76
C PRO A 94 7.33 -25.93 -2.89
N VAL A 95 7.66 -26.12 -1.61
CA VAL A 95 7.84 -25.01 -0.66
C VAL A 95 9.30 -24.71 -0.38
N LYS A 96 10.24 -25.21 -1.20
CA LYS A 96 11.68 -25.03 -0.98
C LYS A 96 12.13 -23.58 -1.11
N SER A 97 11.61 -22.85 -2.10
CA SER A 97 11.99 -21.47 -2.38
C SER A 97 11.06 -20.44 -1.74
N THR A 98 10.14 -20.86 -0.87
CA THR A 98 9.14 -19.96 -0.26
C THR A 98 8.84 -20.40 1.18
N ASN A 99 7.94 -19.70 1.85
CA ASN A 99 7.38 -20.12 3.13
C ASN A 99 5.85 -20.01 3.12
N LEU A 100 5.20 -20.69 4.07
CA LEU A 100 3.73 -20.77 4.08
C LEU A 100 3.05 -19.41 4.30
N VAL A 101 3.74 -18.46 4.96
CA VAL A 101 3.24 -17.09 5.17
C VAL A 101 3.24 -16.32 3.84
N ILE A 102 4.31 -16.42 3.05
CA ILE A 102 4.38 -15.83 1.70
C ILE A 102 3.30 -16.44 0.80
N LEU A 103 3.14 -17.77 0.79
CA LEU A 103 2.10 -18.44 0.01
C LEU A 103 0.69 -17.97 0.38
N ALA A 104 0.38 -17.89 1.68
CA ALA A 104 -0.91 -17.40 2.15
C ALA A 104 -1.17 -15.94 1.69
N CYS A 105 -0.13 -15.10 1.68
CA CYS A 105 -0.24 -13.73 1.19
C CYS A 105 -0.39 -13.66 -0.34
N LYS A 106 0.41 -14.44 -1.08
CA LYS A 106 0.41 -14.56 -2.54
C LYS A 106 -0.95 -14.97 -3.09
N HIS A 107 -1.64 -15.87 -2.37
CA HIS A 107 -2.98 -16.36 -2.72
C HIS A 107 -4.14 -15.59 -2.05
N ASN A 108 -3.85 -14.51 -1.31
CA ASN A 108 -4.86 -13.69 -0.60
C ASN A 108 -5.77 -14.51 0.35
N LYS A 109 -5.18 -15.29 1.25
CA LYS A 109 -5.92 -16.23 2.13
C LYS A 109 -5.82 -15.85 3.60
N VAL A 110 -6.69 -14.93 4.02
CA VAL A 110 -6.72 -14.42 5.42
C VAL A 110 -6.85 -15.56 6.43
N LYS A 111 -7.87 -16.43 6.30
CA LYS A 111 -8.11 -17.52 7.27
C LYS A 111 -6.95 -18.52 7.37
N ILE A 112 -6.24 -18.73 6.27
CA ILE A 112 -5.04 -19.57 6.25
C ILE A 112 -3.93 -18.87 7.04
N LEU A 113 -3.67 -17.60 6.73
CA LEU A 113 -2.68 -16.79 7.43
C LEU A 113 -2.97 -16.72 8.95
N GLU A 114 -4.22 -16.52 9.33
CA GLU A 114 -4.65 -16.52 10.73
C GLU A 114 -4.37 -17.85 11.44
N TYR A 115 -4.57 -18.97 10.75
CA TYR A 115 -4.24 -20.29 11.30
C TYR A 115 -2.71 -20.45 11.42
N LEU A 116 -1.96 -20.12 10.38
CA LEU A 116 -0.50 -20.24 10.35
C LEU A 116 0.17 -19.43 11.46
N LEU A 117 -0.30 -18.20 11.67
CA LEU A 117 0.19 -17.27 12.68
C LEU A 117 -0.44 -17.46 14.06
N GLY A 118 -1.43 -18.34 14.18
CA GLY A 118 -2.12 -18.61 15.44
C GLY A 118 -1.28 -19.48 16.39
N ASN A 119 -1.45 -19.26 17.70
CA ASN A 119 -0.71 -19.97 18.77
C ASN A 119 -0.83 -21.50 18.75
N ASN A 120 -1.85 -22.04 18.06
CA ASN A 120 -2.10 -23.49 18.00
C ASN A 120 -1.36 -24.17 16.84
N SER A 121 -0.72 -23.41 15.96
CA SER A 121 -0.06 -23.94 14.77
C SER A 121 1.44 -24.12 15.02
N LYS A 122 1.89 -25.37 14.95
CA LYS A 122 3.33 -25.71 15.01
C LYS A 122 3.97 -25.84 13.63
N ILE A 123 3.21 -25.67 12.55
CA ILE A 123 3.72 -25.96 11.21
C ILE A 123 4.89 -25.05 10.84
N LEU A 124 4.82 -23.78 11.20
CA LEU A 124 5.88 -22.82 10.93
C LEU A 124 7.15 -23.25 11.66
N SER A 125 7.09 -23.59 12.95
CA SER A 125 8.25 -24.07 13.71
C SER A 125 8.78 -25.43 13.22
N ASN A 126 7.90 -26.34 12.83
CA ASN A 126 8.30 -27.67 12.36
C ASN A 126 9.09 -27.56 11.04
N LEU A 127 8.69 -26.66 10.14
CA LEU A 127 9.41 -26.41 8.89
C LEU A 127 10.63 -25.49 9.08
N SER A 128 10.57 -24.52 10.00
CA SER A 128 11.60 -23.48 10.15
C SER A 128 12.70 -23.78 11.17
N VAL A 129 12.45 -24.61 12.17
CA VAL A 129 13.43 -24.97 13.23
C VAL A 129 13.82 -26.44 13.14
N GLY A 130 12.88 -27.30 12.74
CA GLY A 130 13.12 -28.75 12.65
C GLY A 130 13.96 -29.17 11.46
N ILE A 131 14.05 -28.34 10.41
CA ILE A 131 14.56 -28.72 9.10
C ILE A 131 15.61 -27.73 8.60
N ARG A 132 15.24 -26.45 8.55
CA ARG A 132 16.15 -25.31 8.41
C ARG A 132 16.51 -24.83 9.81
N GLU A 133 17.73 -24.38 10.07
CA GLU A 133 18.07 -23.78 11.38
C GLU A 133 17.76 -22.27 11.37
N THR A 134 16.60 -21.87 10.82
CA THR A 134 16.28 -20.47 10.52
C THR A 134 14.83 -20.14 10.83
N THR A 135 14.60 -19.29 11.84
CA THR A 135 13.29 -18.68 12.10
C THR A 135 12.80 -17.91 10.88
N ILE A 136 11.50 -17.97 10.57
CA ILE A 136 10.88 -17.20 9.49
C ILE A 136 11.06 -15.71 9.76
N LEU A 137 11.59 -14.98 8.78
CA LEU A 137 11.82 -13.55 8.88
C LEU A 137 10.80 -12.76 8.04
N PRO A 138 10.42 -11.55 8.47
CA PRO A 138 9.56 -10.65 7.70
C PRO A 138 10.05 -10.32 6.28
N ASP A 139 11.37 -10.35 6.07
CA ASP A 139 12.04 -10.03 4.81
C ASP A 139 12.40 -11.27 3.98
N ASP A 140 11.98 -12.47 4.40
CA ASP A 140 12.09 -13.68 3.57
C ASP A 140 11.42 -13.45 2.21
N GLU A 141 12.13 -13.83 1.14
CA GLU A 141 11.66 -13.68 -0.25
C GLU A 141 11.43 -15.05 -0.89
N ASP A 142 10.45 -15.11 -1.82
CA ASP A 142 10.23 -16.29 -2.64
C ASP A 142 11.12 -16.34 -3.90
N GLU A 143 10.92 -17.35 -4.76
CA GLU A 143 11.61 -17.48 -6.05
C GLU A 143 11.43 -16.30 -7.01
N THR A 144 10.45 -15.43 -6.76
CA THR A 144 10.20 -14.22 -7.54
C THR A 144 10.83 -12.97 -6.91
N CYS A 145 11.61 -13.14 -5.84
CA CYS A 145 12.23 -12.09 -5.04
C CYS A 145 11.19 -11.16 -4.39
N HIS A 146 10.05 -11.70 -3.97
CA HIS A 146 9.01 -10.96 -3.27
C HIS A 146 8.74 -11.56 -1.89
N ASN A 147 8.59 -10.67 -0.90
CA ASN A 147 8.23 -11.04 0.46
C ASN A 147 6.70 -11.04 0.69
N ALA A 148 6.28 -11.47 1.87
CA ALA A 148 4.86 -11.54 2.23
C ALA A 148 4.16 -10.17 2.21
N PHE A 149 4.85 -9.09 2.57
CA PHE A 149 4.29 -7.74 2.57
C PHE A 149 4.00 -7.22 1.16
N TYR A 150 4.90 -7.49 0.20
CA TYR A 150 4.67 -7.19 -1.22
C TYR A 150 3.36 -7.80 -1.70
N TYR A 151 3.16 -9.10 -1.44
CA TYR A 151 1.94 -9.79 -1.85
C TYR A 151 0.71 -9.31 -1.10
N ALA A 152 0.82 -9.06 0.20
CA ALA A 152 -0.30 -8.58 1.01
C ALA A 152 -0.79 -7.20 0.51
N ILE A 153 0.11 -6.25 0.24
CA ILE A 153 -0.26 -4.95 -0.32
C ILE A 153 -0.84 -5.12 -1.72
N ARG A 154 -0.18 -5.90 -2.58
CA ARG A 154 -0.61 -6.15 -3.97
C ARG A 154 -2.00 -6.77 -4.06
N SER A 155 -2.40 -7.58 -3.09
CA SER A 155 -3.72 -8.20 -3.05
C SER A 155 -4.86 -7.19 -2.89
N GLY A 156 -4.58 -5.98 -2.41
CA GLY A 156 -5.59 -4.97 -2.08
C GLY A 156 -6.42 -5.30 -0.82
N ASN A 157 -6.12 -6.40 -0.13
CA ASN A 157 -6.86 -6.84 1.05
C ASN A 157 -6.25 -6.28 2.34
N VAL A 158 -6.93 -5.31 2.93
CA VAL A 158 -6.52 -4.68 4.20
C VAL A 158 -6.49 -5.68 5.35
N GLU A 159 -7.47 -6.58 5.43
CA GLU A 159 -7.55 -7.58 6.51
C GLU A 159 -6.35 -8.53 6.47
N LEU A 160 -5.87 -8.88 5.28
CA LEU A 160 -4.70 -9.73 5.10
C LEU A 160 -3.42 -9.04 5.62
N LEU A 161 -3.20 -7.78 5.21
CA LEU A 161 -2.04 -7.01 5.65
C LEU A 161 -2.09 -6.71 7.15
N ASP A 162 -3.27 -6.37 7.68
CA ASP A 162 -3.45 -6.13 9.11
C ASP A 162 -3.20 -7.41 9.93
N THR A 163 -3.68 -8.56 9.46
CA THR A 163 -3.40 -9.87 10.05
C THR A 163 -1.89 -10.18 10.05
N LEU A 164 -1.21 -9.94 8.92
CA LEU A 164 0.23 -10.16 8.79
C LEU A 164 1.03 -9.33 9.80
N ILE A 165 0.64 -8.08 10.01
CA ILE A 165 1.31 -7.16 10.94
C ILE A 165 1.01 -7.54 12.39
N ASN A 166 -0.26 -7.73 12.74
CA ASN A 166 -0.67 -7.82 14.15
C ASN A 166 -0.54 -9.24 14.73
N LYS A 167 -0.52 -10.28 13.88
CA LYS A 167 -0.38 -11.68 14.32
C LYS A 167 1.00 -12.26 14.06
N TRP A 168 1.99 -11.47 13.63
CA TRP A 168 3.34 -11.98 13.41
C TRP A 168 3.86 -12.69 14.68
N PRO A 169 4.52 -13.87 14.57
CA PRO A 169 4.82 -14.70 15.74
C PRO A 169 5.61 -13.95 16.81
N GLY A 170 5.26 -14.17 18.08
CA GLY A 170 5.91 -13.52 19.21
C GLY A 170 5.62 -12.02 19.36
N ASN A 171 4.62 -11.48 18.64
CA ASN A 171 4.34 -10.04 18.58
C ASN A 171 5.56 -9.22 18.14
N TYR A 172 6.28 -9.73 17.14
CA TYR A 172 7.57 -9.22 16.69
C TYR A 172 7.57 -7.70 16.44
N PHE A 173 6.58 -7.19 15.70
CA PHE A 173 6.57 -5.78 15.33
C PHE A 173 6.24 -4.81 16.47
N ALA A 174 5.80 -5.30 17.64
CA ALA A 174 5.67 -4.44 18.82
C ALA A 174 7.02 -3.92 19.32
N VAL A 175 8.10 -4.69 19.09
CA VAL A 175 9.47 -4.30 19.44
C VAL A 175 10.25 -3.84 18.20
N HIS A 176 9.94 -4.41 17.03
CA HIS A 176 10.64 -4.19 15.76
C HIS A 176 9.93 -3.19 14.83
N PHE A 177 9.41 -2.09 15.36
CA PHE A 177 8.62 -1.12 14.58
C PHE A 177 9.41 -0.44 13.44
N ARG A 178 10.73 -0.29 13.56
CA ARG A 178 11.59 0.28 12.50
C ARG A 178 11.69 -0.65 11.30
N GLU A 179 11.79 -1.95 11.56
CA GLU A 179 11.83 -2.97 10.53
C GLU A 179 10.47 -3.08 9.82
N LEU A 180 9.37 -2.94 10.57
CA LEU A 180 8.05 -2.82 9.97
C LEU A 180 7.95 -1.60 9.03
N ASP A 181 8.45 -0.43 9.46
CA ASP A 181 8.48 0.77 8.60
C ASP A 181 9.27 0.51 7.32
N GLU A 182 10.46 -0.09 7.44
CA GLU A 182 11.35 -0.36 6.31
C GLU A 182 10.72 -1.35 5.31
N ILE A 183 10.23 -2.49 5.78
CA ILE A 183 9.66 -3.54 4.92
C ILE A 183 8.37 -3.06 4.26
N LEU A 184 7.51 -2.37 5.01
CA LEU A 184 6.26 -1.83 4.47
C LEU A 184 6.53 -0.73 3.44
N SER A 185 7.50 0.16 3.72
CA SER A 185 7.91 1.22 2.79
C SER A 185 8.49 0.65 1.51
N ARG A 186 9.47 -0.26 1.61
CA ARG A 186 10.14 -0.88 0.46
C ARG A 186 9.15 -1.59 -0.44
N SER A 187 8.26 -2.40 0.16
CA SER A 187 7.26 -3.16 -0.59
C SER A 187 6.24 -2.26 -1.29
N TYR A 188 5.79 -1.20 -0.61
CA TYR A 188 4.86 -0.22 -1.18
C TYR A 188 5.49 0.60 -2.31
N GLU A 189 6.72 1.09 -2.10
CA GLU A 189 7.47 1.86 -3.10
C GLU A 189 7.77 1.02 -4.34
N GLU A 190 8.14 -0.25 -4.17
CA GLU A 190 8.35 -1.17 -5.30
C GLU A 190 7.08 -1.32 -6.15
N LEU A 191 5.92 -1.52 -5.52
CA LEU A 191 4.63 -1.60 -6.22
C LEU A 191 4.30 -0.33 -6.98
N LYS A 192 4.55 0.84 -6.37
CA LYS A 192 4.37 2.16 -7.00
C LYS A 192 5.31 2.37 -8.17
N LEU A 193 6.60 2.02 -8.03
CA LEU A 193 7.61 2.11 -9.09
C LEU A 193 7.24 1.23 -10.28
N LYS A 194 6.73 0.02 -10.02
CA LYS A 194 6.24 -0.91 -11.04
C LYS A 194 4.87 -0.54 -11.62
N ASN A 195 4.26 0.57 -11.17
CA ASN A 195 2.90 1.02 -11.53
C ASN A 195 1.84 -0.09 -11.36
N VAL A 196 1.98 -0.94 -10.33
CA VAL A 196 0.95 -1.91 -9.98
C VAL A 196 -0.27 -1.15 -9.47
N PHE A 197 -1.45 -1.45 -10.01
CA PHE A 197 -2.69 -0.84 -9.55
C PHE A 197 -3.01 -1.33 -8.13
N LEU A 198 -3.22 -0.38 -7.21
CA LEU A 198 -3.62 -0.65 -5.84
C LEU A 198 -4.98 0.02 -5.59
N SER A 199 -5.83 -0.63 -4.79
CA SER A 199 -7.09 -0.03 -4.36
C SER A 199 -6.83 1.17 -3.47
N GLU A 200 -7.74 2.15 -3.49
CA GLU A 200 -7.62 3.32 -2.62
C GLU A 200 -7.60 2.94 -1.14
N GLU A 201 -8.30 1.88 -0.77
CA GLU A 201 -8.39 1.38 0.60
C GLU A 201 -7.03 0.88 1.13
N ILE A 202 -6.31 0.05 0.36
CA ILE A 202 -5.01 -0.48 0.80
C ILE A 202 -3.95 0.63 0.83
N GLU A 203 -4.00 1.57 -0.11
CA GLU A 203 -3.08 2.71 -0.12
C GLU A 203 -3.25 3.60 1.11
N ILE A 204 -4.50 3.93 1.46
CA ILE A 204 -4.82 4.69 2.67
C ILE A 204 -4.34 3.93 3.91
N PHE A 205 -4.58 2.61 3.98
CA PHE A 205 -4.15 1.80 5.11
C PHE A 205 -2.63 1.79 5.29
N VAL A 206 -1.88 1.56 4.21
CA VAL A 206 -0.41 1.52 4.24
C VAL A 206 0.16 2.89 4.61
N GLU A 207 -0.31 3.97 3.97
CA GLU A 207 0.15 5.33 4.25
C GLU A 207 -0.14 5.76 5.68
N ASN A 208 -1.32 5.40 6.20
CA ASN A 208 -1.70 5.62 7.58
C ASN A 208 -0.75 4.90 8.54
N LYS A 209 -0.48 3.62 8.30
CA LYS A 209 0.45 2.84 9.13
C LYS A 209 1.85 3.43 9.12
N LEU A 210 2.39 3.80 7.95
CA LEU A 210 3.71 4.42 7.81
C LEU A 210 3.81 5.77 8.54
N ILE A 211 2.79 6.62 8.43
CA ILE A 211 2.75 7.87 9.21
C ILE A 211 2.76 7.55 10.70
N ASN A 212 1.92 6.61 11.15
CA ASN A 212 1.87 6.33 12.58
C ASN A 212 3.20 5.77 13.11
N LEU A 213 3.87 4.91 12.36
CA LEU A 213 5.19 4.38 12.70
C LEU A 213 6.26 5.47 12.78
N ARG A 214 6.25 6.45 11.88
CA ARG A 214 7.29 7.49 11.82
C ARG A 214 7.09 8.61 12.84
N PHE A 215 5.86 8.87 13.26
CA PHE A 215 5.53 10.02 14.10
C PHE A 215 5.11 9.66 15.53
N PHE A 216 4.64 8.44 15.81
CA PHE A 216 4.16 8.03 17.14
C PHE A 216 4.97 6.90 17.80
N SER A 217 6.12 6.51 17.23
CA SER A 217 6.95 5.39 17.71
C SER A 217 7.52 5.50 19.13
N SER A 218 7.25 6.58 19.87
CA SER A 218 7.81 6.83 21.21
C SER A 218 6.78 7.01 22.33
N ALA A 219 5.46 6.89 22.07
CA ALA A 219 4.44 7.10 23.10
C ALA A 219 3.63 5.83 23.41
N SER A 220 4.08 5.12 24.45
CA SER A 220 3.38 4.04 25.18
C SER A 220 3.06 2.76 24.40
N GLY A 221 3.59 1.64 24.89
CA GLY A 221 3.21 0.27 24.51
C GLY A 221 1.79 -0.08 24.97
N GLN A 222 0.81 0.66 24.48
CA GLN A 222 -0.58 0.25 24.53
C GLN A 222 -1.00 -0.14 23.13
N ASP A 223 -1.30 -1.43 22.97
CA ASP A 223 -2.19 -1.96 21.96
C ASP A 223 -3.43 -1.06 21.86
N GLN A 224 -3.38 -0.05 20.99
CA GLN A 224 -4.61 0.51 20.44
C GLN A 224 -4.95 -0.38 19.26
N ASN A 225 -5.51 -1.54 19.62
CA ASN A 225 -6.50 -2.28 18.84
C ASN A 225 -7.22 -1.31 17.91
N VAL A 226 -7.27 -1.67 16.63
CA VAL A 226 -7.99 -1.02 15.53
C VAL A 226 -9.29 -0.40 16.05
N LYS A 227 -9.18 0.85 16.52
CA LYS A 227 -10.33 1.69 16.80
C LYS A 227 -10.90 2.04 15.44
N SER A 228 -12.21 1.82 15.31
CA SER A 228 -13.09 2.22 14.20
C SER A 228 -12.48 3.25 13.25
N TYR A 229 -12.63 3.04 11.94
CA TYR A 229 -12.23 3.97 10.88
C TYR A 229 -12.59 5.45 11.20
N LEU A 230 -13.72 5.70 11.88
CA LEU A 230 -14.13 7.04 12.36
C LEU A 230 -13.28 7.57 13.53
N ASN A 231 -12.91 6.71 14.48
CA ASN A 231 -11.99 7.08 15.55
C ASN A 231 -10.64 7.48 14.95
N ASN A 232 -10.16 6.78 13.90
CA ASN A 232 -8.94 7.15 13.20
C ASN A 232 -9.07 8.50 12.46
N ILE A 233 -10.18 8.75 11.74
CA ILE A 233 -10.42 10.05 11.08
C ILE A 233 -10.45 11.18 12.13
N ARG A 234 -11.20 11.01 13.23
CA ARG A 234 -11.35 12.02 14.28
C ARG A 234 -10.03 12.30 14.98
N GLU A 235 -9.32 11.26 15.39
CA GLU A 235 -7.99 11.36 16.01
C GLU A 235 -7.03 12.07 15.05
N ARG A 236 -7.09 11.77 13.75
CA ARG A 236 -6.27 12.44 12.73
C ARG A 236 -6.62 13.91 12.52
N ILE A 237 -7.90 14.27 12.48
CA ILE A 237 -8.33 15.68 12.44
C ILE A 237 -7.79 16.41 13.68
N GLU A 238 -7.95 15.81 14.86
CA GLU A 238 -7.46 16.38 16.12
C GLU A 238 -5.94 16.59 16.09
N LEU A 239 -5.18 15.62 15.60
CA LEU A 239 -3.74 15.74 15.40
C LEU A 239 -3.37 16.90 14.46
N VAL A 240 -4.08 17.07 13.34
CA VAL A 240 -3.88 18.20 12.43
C VAL A 240 -4.14 19.53 13.14
N LEU A 241 -5.26 19.65 13.86
CA LEU A 241 -5.63 20.86 14.58
C LEU A 241 -4.62 21.22 15.68
N GLN A 242 -4.14 20.22 16.43
CA GLN A 242 -3.13 20.40 17.47
C GLN A 242 -1.79 20.84 16.90
N ASN A 243 -1.33 20.22 15.80
CA ASN A 243 -0.07 20.58 15.16
C ASN A 243 -0.11 21.96 14.49
N ILE A 244 -1.25 22.35 13.91
CA ILE A 244 -1.44 23.72 13.41
C ILE A 244 -1.37 24.73 14.57
N SER A 245 -2.04 24.42 15.69
CA SER A 245 -2.01 25.28 16.88
C SER A 245 -0.60 25.41 17.46
N LEU A 246 0.16 24.30 17.48
CA LEU A 246 1.55 24.27 17.91
C LEU A 246 2.44 25.16 17.03
N LEU A 247 2.36 25.00 15.70
CA LEU A 247 3.09 25.85 14.76
C LEU A 247 2.78 27.33 14.97
N LYS A 248 1.50 27.67 15.15
CA LYS A 248 1.11 29.05 15.37
C LYS A 248 1.68 29.59 16.69
N ALA A 249 1.54 28.85 17.78
CA ALA A 249 2.01 29.27 19.09
C ALA A 249 3.53 29.51 19.11
N GLU A 250 4.30 28.62 18.48
CA GLU A 250 5.76 28.68 18.51
C GLU A 250 6.38 29.62 17.45
N TYR A 251 5.72 29.82 16.30
CA TYR A 251 6.34 30.49 15.13
C TYR A 251 5.66 31.77 14.65
N SER A 252 4.61 32.26 15.32
CA SER A 252 3.95 33.53 14.94
C SER A 252 4.86 34.75 15.06
N ASN A 253 5.75 34.77 16.05
CA ASN A 253 6.60 35.93 16.38
C ASN A 253 8.07 35.76 16.00
N THR A 254 8.46 34.57 15.55
CA THR A 254 9.82 34.27 15.09
C THR A 254 9.90 34.59 13.60
N GLU A 255 11.06 34.93 13.04
CA GLU A 255 11.22 35.06 11.57
C GLU A 255 11.69 33.77 10.91
N LYS A 256 12.48 32.97 11.63
CA LYS A 256 13.15 31.77 11.09
C LYS A 256 12.19 30.61 10.87
N VAL A 257 12.44 29.86 9.80
CA VAL A 257 11.90 28.52 9.54
C VAL A 257 13.03 27.53 9.84
N ASP A 258 12.82 26.65 10.81
CA ASP A 258 13.80 25.63 11.21
C ASP A 258 13.31 24.22 10.89
N GLU A 259 14.13 23.22 11.21
CA GLU A 259 13.83 21.82 10.94
C GLU A 259 12.55 21.34 11.65
N LYS A 260 12.29 21.85 12.87
CA LYS A 260 11.08 21.52 13.63
C LYS A 260 9.82 22.05 12.93
N PHE A 261 9.84 23.29 12.43
CA PHE A 261 8.75 23.83 11.63
C PHE A 261 8.47 22.92 10.42
N LEU A 262 9.52 22.59 9.65
CA LEU A 262 9.39 21.79 8.44
C LEU A 262 8.90 20.38 8.73
N PHE A 263 9.34 19.78 9.84
CA PHE A 263 8.87 18.48 10.29
C PHE A 263 7.37 18.49 10.62
N ILE A 264 6.90 19.46 11.41
CA ILE A 264 5.48 19.58 11.77
C ILE A 264 4.63 19.91 10.53
N ALA A 265 5.10 20.81 9.67
CA ALA A 265 4.43 21.13 8.42
C ALA A 265 4.28 19.91 7.50
N LYS A 266 5.35 19.09 7.37
CA LYS A 266 5.31 17.82 6.62
C LYS A 266 4.31 16.85 7.24
N PHE A 267 4.29 16.73 8.57
CA PHE A 267 3.32 15.89 9.28
C PHE A 267 1.88 16.32 9.00
N ILE A 268 1.58 17.62 9.09
CA ILE A 268 0.25 18.16 8.78
C ILE A 268 -0.14 17.82 7.33
N ALA A 269 0.77 18.03 6.36
CA ALA A 269 0.51 17.74 4.95
C ALA A 269 0.16 16.26 4.72
N GLN A 270 0.90 15.34 5.34
CA GLN A 270 0.66 13.91 5.22
C GLN A 270 -0.66 13.47 5.84
N ASN A 271 -1.09 14.11 6.93
CA ASN A 271 -2.40 13.84 7.52
C ASN A 271 -3.54 14.42 6.68
N ILE A 272 -3.37 15.61 6.09
CA ILE A 272 -4.31 16.19 5.13
C ILE A 272 -4.46 15.28 3.91
N HIS A 273 -3.36 14.72 3.39
CA HIS A 273 -3.35 13.77 2.27
C HIS A 273 -4.26 12.56 2.53
N ILE A 274 -4.21 12.00 3.74
CA ILE A 274 -5.09 10.90 4.11
C ILE A 274 -6.53 11.39 4.28
N LEU A 275 -6.74 12.44 5.08
CA LEU A 275 -8.08 12.94 5.40
C LEU A 275 -8.88 13.31 4.16
N LYS A 276 -8.27 13.95 3.16
CA LYS A 276 -8.97 14.29 1.92
C LYS A 276 -9.47 13.06 1.17
N ARG A 277 -8.73 11.95 1.18
CA ARG A 277 -9.14 10.69 0.52
C ARG A 277 -10.28 10.00 1.28
N GLN A 278 -10.31 10.16 2.60
CA GLN A 278 -11.35 9.60 3.46
C GLN A 278 -12.62 10.47 3.50
N LEU A 279 -12.50 11.79 3.29
CA LEU A 279 -13.58 12.78 3.43
C LEU A 279 -13.94 13.45 2.09
N LYS A 280 -14.01 12.69 1.00
CA LYS A 280 -14.30 13.18 -0.36
C LYS A 280 -15.56 14.04 -0.44
N SER A 281 -16.60 13.69 0.33
CA SER A 281 -17.86 14.46 0.40
C SER A 281 -17.71 15.91 0.91
N THR A 282 -16.55 16.28 1.45
CA THR A 282 -16.26 17.61 1.99
C THR A 282 -15.47 18.51 1.02
N TYR A 283 -15.15 18.03 -0.20
CA TYR A 283 -14.45 18.84 -1.21
C TYR A 283 -15.21 20.10 -1.62
N ASN A 284 -16.53 20.15 -1.40
CA ASN A 284 -17.33 21.35 -1.63
C ASN A 284 -17.28 22.38 -0.49
N ARG A 285 -16.58 22.05 0.60
CA ARG A 285 -16.54 22.84 1.85
C ARG A 285 -15.13 23.16 2.31
N LEU A 286 -14.16 22.29 2.03
CA LEU A 286 -12.76 22.43 2.44
C LEU A 286 -11.82 22.46 1.22
N PRO A 287 -10.83 23.38 1.19
CA PRO A 287 -9.83 23.47 0.14
C PRO A 287 -8.68 22.46 0.37
N TRP A 288 -8.99 21.16 0.28
CA TRP A 288 -8.06 20.08 0.60
C TRP A 288 -6.80 20.09 -0.27
N GLU A 289 -6.97 20.13 -1.58
CA GLU A 289 -5.86 20.08 -2.55
C GLU A 289 -4.97 21.31 -2.43
N GLU A 290 -5.58 22.48 -2.18
CA GLU A 290 -4.87 23.75 -2.09
C GLU A 290 -3.98 23.76 -0.84
N MET A 291 -4.55 23.40 0.31
CA MET A 291 -3.81 23.42 1.57
C MET A 291 -2.67 22.40 1.57
N GLU A 292 -2.93 21.16 1.12
CA GLU A 292 -1.88 20.13 1.02
C GLU A 292 -0.77 20.59 0.07
N PHE A 293 -1.12 21.03 -1.13
CA PHE A 293 -0.14 21.40 -2.16
C PHE A 293 0.71 22.59 -1.73
N CYS A 294 0.11 23.63 -1.17
CA CYS A 294 0.86 24.78 -0.66
C CYS A 294 1.83 24.36 0.44
N LEU A 295 1.40 23.48 1.36
CA LEU A 295 2.25 23.04 2.47
C LEU A 295 3.42 22.16 1.98
N ILE A 296 3.17 21.23 1.06
CA ILE A 296 4.22 20.41 0.43
C ILE A 296 5.19 21.26 -0.38
N SER A 297 4.67 22.24 -1.12
CA SER A 297 5.47 23.17 -1.94
C SER A 297 6.40 24.00 -1.05
N PHE A 298 5.86 24.52 0.06
CA PHE A 298 6.64 25.25 1.07
C PHE A 298 7.73 24.38 1.69
N VAL A 299 7.40 23.18 2.17
CA VAL A 299 8.40 22.28 2.77
C VAL A 299 9.47 21.91 1.74
N SER A 300 9.08 21.65 0.49
CA SER A 300 10.00 21.27 -0.58
C SER A 300 10.96 22.38 -0.97
N SER A 301 10.51 23.65 -1.00
CA SER A 301 11.37 24.79 -1.34
C SER A 301 12.48 25.00 -0.31
N HIS A 302 12.17 24.77 0.96
CA HIS A 302 13.14 24.84 2.06
C HIS A 302 14.12 23.66 2.09
N ILE A 303 13.71 22.45 1.67
CA ILE A 303 14.57 21.25 1.67
C ILE A 303 15.46 21.19 0.42
N LYS A 304 14.92 21.44 -0.78
CA LYS A 304 15.59 21.10 -2.05
C LYS A 304 16.56 22.15 -2.60
N ARG A 305 16.70 23.32 -1.97
CA ARG A 305 17.69 24.42 -2.24
C ARG A 305 18.00 24.83 -3.71
N GLN A 306 17.36 24.29 -4.75
CA GLN A 306 17.59 24.61 -6.17
C GLN A 306 16.63 25.72 -6.72
N GLU A 307 16.96 26.24 -7.92
CA GLU A 307 16.52 27.50 -8.57
C GLU A 307 15.03 27.90 -8.49
N MET A 308 14.10 26.97 -8.36
CA MET A 308 12.67 27.25 -8.16
C MET A 308 12.33 27.97 -6.84
N ASN A 309 13.30 28.09 -5.94
CA ASN A 309 13.11 28.53 -4.56
C ASN A 309 12.55 29.97 -4.42
N LEU A 310 12.94 30.90 -5.29
CA LEU A 310 12.63 32.32 -5.08
C LEU A 310 11.14 32.65 -5.33
N PHE A 311 10.57 32.18 -6.43
CA PHE A 311 9.16 32.43 -6.74
C PHE A 311 8.23 31.76 -5.70
N TYR A 312 8.56 30.53 -5.31
CA TYR A 312 7.83 29.77 -4.31
C TYR A 312 7.89 30.46 -2.95
N ASN A 313 9.07 30.92 -2.51
CA ASN A 313 9.23 31.61 -1.23
C ASN A 313 8.59 33.00 -1.22
N ALA A 314 8.57 33.69 -2.36
CA ALA A 314 7.89 34.97 -2.49
C ALA A 314 6.36 34.80 -2.38
N THR A 315 5.83 33.73 -2.98
CA THR A 315 4.39 33.47 -3.01
C THR A 315 3.88 32.81 -1.71
N LEU A 316 4.61 31.83 -1.18
CA LEU A 316 4.34 31.13 0.09
C LEU A 316 5.45 31.42 1.09
N ASN A 317 5.38 32.58 1.73
CA ASN A 317 6.20 32.84 2.91
C ASN A 317 5.57 32.21 4.17
N LYS A 318 6.33 32.13 5.25
CA LYS A 318 5.87 31.53 6.52
C LYS A 318 4.59 32.17 7.06
N SER A 319 4.48 33.50 7.01
CA SER A 319 3.30 34.22 7.52
C SER A 319 2.03 33.78 6.76
N LYS A 320 2.11 33.72 5.44
CA LYS A 320 1.02 33.20 4.59
C LYS A 320 0.67 31.76 4.92
N ILE A 321 1.65 30.87 5.06
CA ILE A 321 1.40 29.47 5.43
C ILE A 321 0.69 29.35 6.78
N LEU A 322 1.13 30.11 7.80
CA LEU A 322 0.48 30.11 9.11
C LEU A 322 -0.96 30.62 9.04
N ASN A 323 -1.21 31.68 8.25
CA ASN A 323 -2.56 32.21 8.04
C ASN A 323 -3.46 31.21 7.29
N HIS A 324 -2.96 30.58 6.23
CA HIS A 324 -3.69 29.56 5.47
C HIS A 324 -4.04 28.37 6.36
N LEU A 325 -3.08 27.88 7.15
CA LEU A 325 -3.30 26.80 8.11
C LEU A 325 -4.32 27.17 9.19
N GLU A 326 -4.28 28.39 9.72
CA GLU A 326 -5.25 28.85 10.70
C GLU A 326 -6.68 28.86 10.14
N ASN A 327 -6.84 29.43 8.94
CA ASN A 327 -8.15 29.50 8.27
C ASN A 327 -8.68 28.10 7.96
N PHE A 328 -7.79 27.22 7.49
CA PHE A 328 -8.10 25.83 7.24
C PHE A 328 -8.50 25.09 8.53
N ALA A 329 -7.76 25.27 9.63
CA ALA A 329 -8.04 24.65 10.93
C ALA A 329 -9.40 25.06 11.50
N LYS A 330 -9.78 26.35 11.38
CA LYS A 330 -11.11 26.83 11.80
C LYS A 330 -12.21 26.07 11.06
N LYS A 331 -12.11 25.99 9.74
CA LYS A 331 -13.10 25.29 8.92
C LYS A 331 -13.09 23.78 9.15
N LEU A 332 -11.91 23.18 9.30
CA LEU A 332 -11.76 21.75 9.58
C LEU A 332 -12.41 21.38 10.92
N LYS A 333 -12.30 22.25 11.93
CA LYS A 333 -12.97 22.07 13.22
C LYS A 333 -14.50 22.10 13.08
N GLU A 334 -15.05 23.03 12.30
CA GLU A 334 -16.49 23.04 12.01
C GLU A 334 -16.94 21.74 11.32
N GLU A 335 -16.18 21.26 10.34
CA GLU A 335 -16.51 19.99 9.66
C GLU A 335 -16.36 18.78 10.59
N LYS A 336 -15.39 18.79 11.51
CA LYS A 336 -15.23 17.75 12.54
C LYS A 336 -16.52 17.60 13.35
N ASP A 337 -17.09 18.71 13.81
CA ASP A 337 -18.32 18.74 14.62
C ASP A 337 -19.53 18.22 13.81
N ILE A 338 -19.59 18.50 12.50
CA ILE A 338 -20.63 17.99 11.60
C ILE A 338 -20.49 16.47 11.38
N ILE A 339 -19.26 15.97 11.30
CA ILE A 339 -18.97 14.54 11.12
C ILE A 339 -19.40 13.73 12.36
N GLU A 340 -19.55 14.35 13.54
CA GLU A 340 -19.96 13.66 14.77
C GLU A 340 -21.38 13.06 14.74
N GLY A 341 -22.17 13.28 13.68
CA GLY A 341 -23.54 12.77 13.53
C GLY A 341 -23.86 12.02 12.23
N VAL A 342 -22.88 11.69 11.37
CA VAL A 342 -23.13 11.17 10.01
C VAL A 342 -22.50 9.79 9.77
N ASP A 343 -23.19 8.95 9.00
CA ASP A 343 -22.76 7.59 8.61
C ASP A 343 -21.53 7.58 7.68
N ILE A 344 -20.62 6.63 7.92
CA ILE A 344 -19.28 6.49 7.31
C ILE A 344 -19.36 6.37 5.79
N GLY A 345 -20.34 5.61 5.30
CA GLY A 345 -20.52 5.33 3.87
C GLY A 345 -20.77 6.59 3.03
N LYS A 346 -21.19 7.70 3.66
CA LYS A 346 -21.49 8.96 2.98
C LYS A 346 -20.27 9.84 2.73
N PHE A 347 -19.12 9.52 3.31
CA PHE A 347 -17.93 10.38 3.17
C PHE A 347 -17.08 10.09 1.94
N ALA A 348 -17.21 8.90 1.35
CA ALA A 348 -16.43 8.46 0.20
C ALA A 348 -16.89 9.08 -1.13
N ASP A 349 -18.11 9.63 -1.19
CA ASP A 349 -18.66 10.17 -2.44
C ASP A 349 -18.17 11.59 -2.70
N LEU A 350 -17.55 11.79 -3.86
CA LEU A 350 -17.13 13.11 -4.31
C LEU A 350 -18.35 13.95 -4.75
N PRO A 351 -18.41 15.25 -4.42
CA PRO A 351 -19.45 16.15 -4.91
C PRO A 351 -19.50 16.17 -6.44
N LYS A 352 -20.70 15.97 -7.01
CA LYS A 352 -20.93 16.00 -8.47
C LYS A 352 -21.04 17.43 -9.00
N LEU A 353 -20.04 18.27 -8.68
CA LEU A 353 -19.98 19.69 -9.07
C LEU A 353 -18.67 19.97 -9.81
N LYS A 354 -18.72 20.89 -10.78
CA LYS A 354 -17.50 21.39 -11.42
C LYS A 354 -16.67 22.16 -10.39
N ARG A 355 -15.34 22.01 -10.46
CA ARG A 355 -14.41 22.63 -9.54
C ARG A 355 -14.57 24.15 -9.47
N GLU A 356 -14.75 24.84 -10.60
CA GLU A 356 -14.90 26.29 -10.61
C GLU A 356 -16.09 26.77 -9.79
N ARG A 357 -17.20 26.01 -9.81
CA ARG A 357 -18.38 26.31 -8.98
C ARG A 357 -18.11 26.08 -7.50
N VAL A 358 -17.43 24.98 -7.18
CA VAL A 358 -17.03 24.65 -5.80
C VAL A 358 -16.12 25.73 -5.22
N VAL A 359 -15.09 26.14 -5.96
CA VAL A 359 -14.16 27.19 -5.52
C VAL A 359 -14.91 28.50 -5.30
N ALA A 360 -15.76 28.92 -6.25
CA ALA A 360 -16.55 30.15 -6.11
C ALA A 360 -17.47 30.12 -4.89
N GLU A 361 -18.08 28.98 -4.59
CA GLU A 361 -18.94 28.80 -3.42
C GLU A 361 -18.16 28.83 -2.10
N ILE A 362 -17.02 28.13 -2.03
CA ILE A 362 -16.16 28.15 -0.85
C ILE A 362 -15.68 29.57 -0.57
N VAL A 363 -15.18 30.30 -1.58
CA VAL A 363 -14.68 31.67 -1.40
C VAL A 363 -15.82 32.64 -1.05
N ARG A 364 -17.01 32.46 -1.61
CA ARG A 364 -18.19 33.27 -1.25
C ARG A 364 -18.56 33.09 0.21
N ASN A 365 -18.54 31.85 0.71
CA ASN A 365 -18.94 31.53 2.08
C ASN A 365 -17.81 31.80 3.10
N TYR A 366 -16.55 31.67 2.67
CA TYR A 366 -15.34 31.83 3.48
C TYR A 366 -14.28 32.64 2.69
N PRO A 367 -14.42 33.98 2.63
CA PRO A 367 -13.55 34.85 1.82
C PRO A 367 -12.07 34.73 2.12
N GLN A 368 -11.71 34.36 3.35
CA GLN A 368 -10.33 34.12 3.76
C GLN A 368 -9.59 33.04 2.95
N PHE A 369 -10.32 32.14 2.27
CA PHE A 369 -9.70 31.17 1.36
C PHE A 369 -9.36 31.76 -0.02
N GLY A 370 -9.82 32.96 -0.35
CA GLY A 370 -9.52 33.60 -1.64
C GLY A 370 -8.03 33.76 -1.88
N GLU A 371 -7.26 34.14 -0.85
CA GLU A 371 -5.80 34.24 -0.95
C GLU A 371 -5.15 32.87 -1.13
N LEU A 372 -5.60 31.84 -0.37
CA LEU A 372 -5.10 30.46 -0.52
C LEU A 372 -5.28 29.95 -1.96
N TYR A 373 -6.47 30.12 -2.55
CA TYR A 373 -6.73 29.70 -3.93
C TYR A 373 -5.87 30.45 -4.95
N SER A 374 -5.62 31.74 -4.72
CA SER A 374 -4.76 32.56 -5.57
C SER A 374 -3.29 32.13 -5.51
N ASP A 375 -2.74 31.98 -4.29
CA ASP A 375 -1.36 31.53 -4.06
C ASP A 375 -1.16 30.13 -4.64
N TYR A 376 -2.11 29.23 -4.38
CA TYR A 376 -2.12 27.88 -4.93
C TYR A 376 -2.10 27.89 -6.46
N GLN A 377 -2.99 28.65 -7.10
CA GLN A 377 -3.09 28.68 -8.56
C GLN A 377 -1.78 29.12 -9.21
N GLN A 378 -1.14 30.17 -8.69
CA GLN A 378 0.13 30.68 -9.23
C GLN A 378 1.23 29.62 -9.20
N ILE A 379 1.39 28.95 -8.07
CA ILE A 379 2.47 27.99 -7.86
C ILE A 379 2.20 26.69 -8.60
N ARG A 380 0.96 26.22 -8.53
CA ARG A 380 0.54 25.00 -9.21
C ARG A 380 0.70 25.13 -10.73
N ASP A 381 0.32 26.27 -11.31
CA ASP A 381 0.41 26.44 -12.76
C ASP A 381 1.87 26.39 -13.23
N ILE A 382 2.79 27.06 -12.52
CA ILE A 382 4.23 27.00 -12.82
C ILE A 382 4.75 25.56 -12.67
N HIS A 383 4.43 24.90 -11.55
CA HIS A 383 4.84 23.52 -11.29
C HIS A 383 4.44 22.58 -12.44
N SER A 384 3.19 22.67 -12.87
CA SER A 384 2.64 21.81 -13.91
C SER A 384 3.27 22.10 -15.28
N LEU A 385 3.53 23.37 -15.60
CA LEU A 385 4.21 23.75 -16.84
C LEU A 385 5.66 23.27 -16.86
N GLU A 386 6.40 23.36 -15.76
CA GLU A 386 7.75 22.81 -15.65
C GLU A 386 7.75 21.29 -15.83
N LYS A 387 6.80 20.59 -15.19
CA LYS A 387 6.65 19.14 -15.38
C LYS A 387 6.36 18.79 -16.83
N ILE A 388 5.42 19.48 -17.48
CA ILE A 388 5.13 19.30 -18.90
C ILE A 388 6.40 19.52 -19.73
N SER A 389 7.16 20.58 -19.46
CA SER A 389 8.43 20.88 -20.14
C SER A 389 9.46 19.77 -20.01
N ASP A 390 9.66 19.23 -18.81
CA ASP A 390 10.60 18.15 -18.56
C ASP A 390 10.20 16.85 -19.27
N TYR A 391 8.91 16.50 -19.27
CA TYR A 391 8.41 15.35 -20.02
C TYR A 391 8.53 15.54 -21.53
N ILE A 392 8.32 16.75 -22.05
CA ILE A 392 8.55 17.05 -23.47
C ILE A 392 10.03 16.83 -23.83
N LYS A 393 10.97 17.30 -23.01
CA LYS A 393 12.41 17.06 -23.24
C LYS A 393 12.72 15.56 -23.29
N LEU A 394 12.12 14.76 -22.41
CA LEU A 394 12.25 13.30 -22.43
C LEU A 394 11.72 12.70 -23.75
N ALA A 395 10.52 13.10 -24.20
CA ALA A 395 9.97 12.63 -25.48
C ALA A 395 10.85 13.03 -26.67
N LEU A 396 11.44 14.22 -26.68
CA LEU A 396 12.34 14.69 -27.74
C LEU A 396 13.64 13.88 -27.81
N SER A 397 14.06 13.27 -26.70
CA SER A 397 15.24 12.39 -26.66
C SER A 397 14.98 10.95 -27.12
N ALA A 398 13.71 10.57 -27.30
CA ALA A 398 13.31 9.21 -27.65
C ALA A 398 13.31 8.98 -29.17
N ASP A 399 13.76 7.80 -29.64
CA ASP A 399 13.70 7.41 -31.05
C ASP A 399 12.30 6.88 -31.42
N PRO A 400 11.48 7.60 -32.21
CA PRO A 400 10.13 7.17 -32.56
C PRO A 400 10.08 5.93 -33.46
N LYS A 401 11.22 5.50 -34.03
CA LYS A 401 11.30 4.28 -34.85
C LYS A 401 11.43 3.02 -34.01
N GLN A 402 11.84 3.14 -32.75
CA GLN A 402 12.01 2.01 -31.83
C GLN A 402 10.78 1.85 -30.93
N ARG A 403 10.47 0.61 -30.53
CA ARG A 403 9.31 0.31 -29.69
C ARG A 403 9.41 1.02 -28.34
N GLU A 404 10.59 1.04 -27.75
CA GLU A 404 10.89 1.69 -26.49
C GLU A 404 10.65 3.20 -26.60
N GLY A 405 11.11 3.82 -27.69
CA GLY A 405 10.89 5.25 -27.91
C GLY A 405 9.42 5.61 -28.16
N GLN A 406 8.68 4.76 -28.88
CA GLN A 406 7.22 4.91 -29.03
C GLN A 406 6.48 4.82 -27.69
N LEU A 407 6.90 3.92 -26.80
CA LEU A 407 6.34 3.79 -25.45
C LEU A 407 6.63 5.02 -24.60
N ILE A 408 7.87 5.55 -24.65
CA ILE A 408 8.24 6.78 -23.95
C ILE A 408 7.38 7.96 -24.42
N ILE A 409 7.27 8.17 -25.74
CA ILE A 409 6.47 9.25 -26.32
C ILE A 409 5.00 9.12 -25.92
N THR A 410 4.44 7.92 -26.02
CA THR A 410 3.05 7.65 -25.61
C THR A 410 2.85 7.98 -24.13
N ARG A 411 3.78 7.54 -23.26
CA ARG A 411 3.71 7.81 -21.82
C ARG A 411 3.82 9.30 -21.51
N VAL A 412 4.68 10.03 -22.21
CA VAL A 412 4.80 11.49 -22.08
C VAL A 412 3.49 12.18 -22.44
N LEU A 413 2.88 11.86 -23.58
CA LEU A 413 1.62 12.47 -24.00
C LEU A 413 0.49 12.21 -22.98
N GLN A 414 0.45 11.01 -22.40
CA GLN A 414 -0.48 10.68 -21.31
C GLN A 414 -0.26 11.57 -20.09
N VAL A 415 0.99 11.74 -19.67
CA VAL A 415 1.33 12.58 -18.52
C VAL A 415 0.95 14.04 -18.78
N ILE A 416 1.24 14.57 -19.97
CA ILE A 416 0.81 15.93 -20.36
C ILE A 416 -0.72 16.06 -20.26
N GLY A 417 -1.47 15.08 -20.76
CA GLY A 417 -2.93 15.04 -20.65
C GLY A 417 -3.44 15.09 -19.20
N GLU A 418 -2.75 14.43 -18.26
CA GLU A 418 -3.06 14.48 -16.83
C GLU A 418 -2.74 15.85 -16.21
N TYR A 419 -1.59 16.45 -16.56
CA TYR A 419 -1.21 17.78 -16.05
C TYR A 419 -2.10 18.92 -16.58
N LEU A 420 -2.84 18.70 -17.67
CA LEU A 420 -3.81 19.66 -18.19
C LEU A 420 -5.15 19.66 -17.44
N LYS A 421 -5.38 18.73 -16.50
CA LYS A 421 -6.65 18.60 -15.77
C LYS A 421 -6.83 19.68 -14.70
N ASN A 422 -8.08 20.09 -14.52
CA ASN A 422 -8.54 20.94 -13.42
C ASN A 422 -9.75 20.30 -12.72
N ALA A 423 -9.59 19.07 -12.21
CA ALA A 423 -10.65 18.34 -11.51
C ALA A 423 -10.62 18.62 -10.00
N LEU A 424 -11.64 18.20 -9.25
CA LEU A 424 -11.69 18.37 -7.79
C LEU A 424 -10.53 17.64 -7.08
N GLU A 425 -10.25 16.39 -7.43
CA GLU A 425 -9.18 15.56 -6.83
C GLU A 425 -7.84 15.64 -7.62
N SER A 426 -7.85 16.22 -8.81
CA SER A 426 -6.63 16.44 -9.60
C SER A 426 -6.62 17.81 -10.28
N PRO A 427 -6.56 18.89 -9.48
CA PRO A 427 -6.36 20.24 -9.98
C PRO A 427 -4.88 20.43 -10.31
N LYS A 428 -4.48 20.24 -11.57
CA LYS A 428 -3.08 20.35 -12.02
C LYS A 428 -2.78 21.66 -12.73
N LEU A 429 -3.66 22.14 -13.59
CA LEU A 429 -3.45 23.39 -14.31
C LEU A 429 -4.74 24.19 -14.35
N SER A 430 -4.68 25.52 -14.28
CA SER A 430 -5.89 26.34 -14.38
C SER A 430 -6.55 26.17 -15.76
N SER A 431 -7.87 26.28 -15.80
CA SER A 431 -8.64 26.15 -17.05
C SER A 431 -8.15 27.17 -18.11
N THR A 432 -7.83 28.39 -17.69
CA THR A 432 -7.27 29.43 -18.57
C THR A 432 -5.90 29.05 -19.14
N THR A 433 -4.96 28.64 -18.30
CA THR A 433 -3.61 28.26 -18.77
C THR A 433 -3.65 27.00 -19.64
N SER A 434 -4.50 26.03 -19.28
CA SER A 434 -4.74 24.81 -20.06
C SER A 434 -5.29 25.13 -21.45
N GLU A 435 -6.27 26.04 -21.54
CA GLU A 435 -6.83 26.48 -22.82
C GLU A 435 -5.80 27.21 -23.69
N LEU A 436 -5.03 28.15 -23.12
CA LEU A 436 -3.96 28.84 -23.83
C LEU A 436 -2.90 27.87 -24.39
N LEU A 437 -2.50 26.88 -23.59
CA LEU A 437 -1.55 25.87 -24.03
C LEU A 437 -2.12 25.02 -25.17
N LEU A 438 -3.37 24.56 -25.04
CA LEU A 438 -4.03 23.75 -26.08
C LEU A 438 -4.27 24.52 -27.38
N LEU A 439 -4.56 25.83 -27.30
CA LEU A 439 -4.70 26.69 -28.48
C LEU A 439 -3.38 26.94 -29.21
N SER A 440 -2.26 26.80 -28.51
CA SER A 440 -0.92 26.94 -29.10
C SER A 440 -0.49 25.70 -29.89
N LEU A 441 -1.24 24.59 -29.81
CA LEU A 441 -0.92 23.32 -30.46
C LEU A 441 -1.65 23.16 -31.81
N PRO A 442 -1.04 22.45 -32.79
CA PRO A 442 -1.75 22.02 -33.99
C PRO A 442 -3.00 21.19 -33.64
N ARG A 443 -4.05 21.33 -34.44
CA ARG A 443 -5.36 20.69 -34.21
C ARG A 443 -5.24 19.18 -33.96
N ASN A 444 -4.49 18.46 -34.79
CA ASN A 444 -4.32 17.02 -34.67
C ASN A 444 -3.61 16.64 -33.36
N THR A 445 -2.62 17.43 -32.92
CA THR A 445 -1.92 17.21 -31.64
C THR A 445 -2.84 17.43 -30.45
N ARG A 446 -3.68 18.47 -30.52
CA ARG A 446 -4.70 18.74 -29.51
C ARG A 446 -5.69 17.57 -29.38
N GLU A 447 -6.18 17.06 -30.51
CA GLU A 447 -7.11 15.91 -30.54
C GLU A 447 -6.45 14.66 -29.93
N VAL A 448 -5.22 14.32 -30.31
CA VAL A 448 -4.47 13.18 -29.76
C VAL A 448 -4.26 13.29 -28.24
N ILE A 449 -3.90 14.46 -27.72
CA ILE A 449 -3.70 14.65 -26.27
C ILE A 449 -5.02 14.48 -25.52
N ILE A 450 -6.12 15.02 -26.06
CA ILE A 450 -7.45 14.90 -25.46
C ILE A 450 -7.92 13.43 -25.47
N ASP A 451 -7.71 12.72 -26.58
CA ASP A 451 -8.14 11.33 -26.74
C ASP A 451 -7.33 10.37 -25.86
N LEU A 452 -6.01 10.53 -25.78
CA LEU A 452 -5.15 9.76 -24.88
C LEU A 452 -5.53 9.98 -23.40
N ARG A 453 -5.83 11.22 -23.03
CA ARG A 453 -6.34 11.57 -21.70
C ARG A 453 -7.68 10.89 -21.39
N ASN A 454 -8.62 10.93 -22.33
CA ASN A 454 -9.95 10.34 -22.13
C ASN A 454 -9.90 8.80 -22.10
N SER A 455 -9.07 8.19 -22.94
CA SER A 455 -8.88 6.74 -23.01
C SER A 455 -8.37 6.15 -21.69
N LEU A 456 -7.46 6.85 -21.00
CA LEU A 456 -7.00 6.46 -19.66
C LEU A 456 -8.09 6.60 -18.60
N SER A 457 -8.90 7.66 -18.67
CA SER A 457 -10.02 7.87 -17.75
C SER A 457 -11.03 6.71 -17.86
N HIS A 458 -11.24 6.18 -19.07
CA HIS A 458 -12.10 5.03 -19.33
C HIS A 458 -11.44 3.68 -18.98
N ALA A 459 -10.15 3.49 -19.26
CA ALA A 459 -9.41 2.30 -18.83
C ALA A 459 -9.38 2.17 -17.29
N TYR A 460 -9.25 3.29 -16.58
CA TYR A 460 -9.32 3.38 -15.11
C TYR A 460 -10.72 3.04 -14.58
N SER A 461 -11.78 3.37 -15.32
CA SER A 461 -13.15 2.95 -14.99
C SER A 461 -13.43 1.48 -15.28
N LEU A 462 -12.81 0.93 -16.33
CA LEU A 462 -12.93 -0.49 -16.72
C LEU A 462 -12.17 -1.40 -15.74
N SER A 463 -10.96 -1.02 -15.30
CA SER A 463 -10.23 -1.78 -14.28
C SER A 463 -10.95 -1.80 -12.94
N LYS A 464 -11.65 -0.72 -12.59
CA LYS A 464 -12.47 -0.63 -11.36
C LYS A 464 -13.72 -1.54 -11.38
N ASN A 465 -14.16 -1.97 -12.55
CA ASN A 465 -15.31 -2.87 -12.72
C ASN A 465 -14.91 -4.34 -12.95
N LEU A 466 -13.61 -4.62 -13.06
CA LEU A 466 -13.05 -5.96 -13.36
C LEU A 466 -12.17 -6.54 -12.23
N SER A 467 -11.93 -5.76 -11.16
CA SER A 467 -11.40 -6.22 -9.87
C SER A 467 -12.54 -6.39 -8.88
#